data_AF-A0A1I1BEK2-F1
#
_entry.id   AF-A0A1I1BEK2-F1
#
_cell.length_a   1.000
_cell.length_b   1.000
_cell.length_c   1.000
_cell.angle_alpha   90.00
_cell.angle_beta   90.00
_cell.angle_gamma   90.00
#
_symmetry.space_group_name_H-M   'P 1'
#
loop_
_entity.id
_entity.type
_entity.pdbx_description
1 polymer ?
#
loop_
_entity_poly.entity_id
_entity_poly.type
_entity_poly.pdbx_seq_one_letter_code
_entity_poly.pdbx_strand_id
1 'polypeptide(L)'
;MRGRAVTMMLVLTMAAMAVPAAAQPAARPSTTPASGDESIDYHQWDSSRDFAKGVRDGVSLGAGGLRISRPAGTIQRSEPALGTNRTYEFGTWTSPSYKPGFDATELIASWSARTPRKTWLQVEASARTAQGDDTNWYVLGQWAHGDDDIQRTTVEGQRDEHATVFVDTLATKAGVTLRSYRLRVTLYREQGSRTTPVLRAVGAMTSTVPDRFEVPISEPGAARGIELPVPRYAQNLHKGQYPEYGGGGQNWCSPTATQMVIEYWGRKPSQRELSWIPAGYTDRSVAHAARHTYDYSYEGTGNWPFNTAYAAHYGLRGHITRLHSLAELEGYIARGIPVITSQSFLESELDGAGYGTAGHIMVVVGFTEDGDVIANDPASNSNAGVRNVYDRAQFETIWQRTQRIDADGDVAGGPGGVVYVISP
;
A
#
# COMPACT_ATOMS: atom_id res chain seq x y z
N MET A 1 49.65 14.65 -36.37
CA MET A 1 49.50 14.46 -34.91
C MET A 1 48.09 14.86 -34.51
N ARG A 2 47.21 13.88 -34.25
CA ARG A 2 45.86 14.09 -33.69
C ARG A 2 45.91 13.66 -32.22
N GLY A 3 45.71 14.61 -31.31
CA GLY A 3 45.55 14.31 -29.88
C GLY A 3 44.11 13.89 -29.59
N ARG A 4 43.95 12.69 -29.04
CA ARG A 4 42.67 12.17 -28.51
C ARG A 4 42.48 12.72 -27.10
N ALA A 5 41.39 13.45 -26.87
CA ALA A 5 40.86 13.68 -25.52
C ALA A 5 39.70 12.69 -25.31
N VAL A 6 39.91 11.76 -24.38
CA VAL A 6 38.90 10.82 -23.88
C VAL A 6 38.16 11.54 -22.77
N THR A 7 36.89 11.88 -23.00
CA THR A 7 36.00 12.36 -21.94
C THR A 7 35.42 11.14 -21.22
N MET A 8 35.91 10.91 -20.01
CA MET A 8 35.46 9.88 -19.09
C MET A 8 34.08 10.26 -18.56
N MET A 9 33.04 9.49 -18.93
CA MET A 9 31.69 9.63 -18.39
C MET A 9 31.70 9.13 -16.94
N LEU A 10 31.47 10.03 -15.99
CA LEU A 10 31.22 9.70 -14.59
C LEU A 10 29.82 9.06 -14.50
N VAL A 11 29.77 7.79 -14.11
CA VAL A 11 28.53 7.13 -13.70
C VAL A 11 28.21 7.64 -12.29
N LEU A 12 27.23 8.54 -12.17
CA LEU A 12 26.65 8.86 -10.86
C LEU A 12 25.75 7.69 -10.44
N THR A 13 26.24 6.88 -9.50
CA THR A 13 25.40 6.04 -8.64
C THR A 13 24.50 6.95 -7.82
N MET A 14 23.21 7.02 -8.17
CA MET A 14 22.20 7.61 -7.29
C MET A 14 22.04 6.69 -6.07
N ALA A 15 22.50 7.17 -4.93
CA ALA A 15 22.13 6.63 -3.64
C ALA A 15 20.62 6.80 -3.49
N ALA A 16 19.90 5.69 -3.26
CA ALA A 16 18.54 5.75 -2.76
C ALA A 16 18.59 6.51 -1.44
N MET A 17 17.93 7.67 -1.35
CA MET A 17 17.79 8.38 -0.09
C MET A 17 16.90 7.53 0.82
N ALA A 18 17.52 6.76 1.70
CA ALA A 18 16.86 6.19 2.86
C ALA A 18 16.34 7.36 3.70
N VAL A 19 15.02 7.45 3.85
CA VAL A 19 14.44 8.30 4.89
C VAL A 19 14.79 7.63 6.22
N PRO A 20 15.54 8.29 7.12
CA PRO A 20 15.88 7.68 8.39
C PRO A 20 14.61 7.54 9.23
N ALA A 21 14.28 6.30 9.60
CA ALA A 21 13.40 6.06 10.73
C ALA A 21 14.09 6.67 11.97
N ALA A 22 13.44 7.62 12.63
CA ALA A 22 14.02 8.27 13.81
C ALA A 22 14.17 7.23 14.93
N ALA A 23 15.42 6.87 15.23
CA ALA A 23 15.78 6.02 16.36
C ALA A 23 15.35 6.67 17.69
N GLN A 24 14.56 5.95 18.49
CA GLN A 24 14.27 6.28 19.89
C GLN A 24 15.29 5.60 20.81
N PRO A 25 15.66 6.19 21.96
CA PRO A 25 16.54 5.53 22.93
C PRO A 25 15.85 4.31 23.56
N ALA A 26 16.47 3.14 23.38
CA ALA A 26 15.97 1.84 23.81
C ALA A 26 15.94 1.67 25.33
N ALA A 27 14.78 1.27 25.87
CA ALA A 27 14.70 0.58 27.15
C ALA A 27 15.09 -0.91 26.96
N ARG A 28 15.71 -1.51 27.97
CA ARG A 28 16.26 -2.89 27.93
C ARG A 28 15.22 -3.95 27.52
N PRO A 29 15.63 -5.02 26.82
CA PRO A 29 14.70 -6.02 26.29
C PRO A 29 14.09 -6.86 27.41
N SER A 30 12.76 -6.89 27.47
CA SER A 30 11.99 -7.92 28.16
C SER A 30 11.75 -9.09 27.21
N THR A 31 12.19 -10.27 27.63
CA THR A 31 12.09 -11.52 26.87
C THR A 31 10.67 -12.10 26.92
N THR A 32 10.17 -12.51 25.74
CA THR A 32 8.93 -13.25 25.42
C THR A 32 7.66 -12.41 25.21
N PRO A 33 7.19 -12.19 23.97
CA PRO A 33 5.84 -11.73 23.71
C PRO A 33 4.86 -12.89 23.88
N ALA A 34 3.87 -12.73 24.76
CA ALA A 34 2.69 -13.58 24.74
C ALA A 34 1.87 -13.25 23.48
N SER A 35 1.30 -14.26 22.84
CA SER A 35 0.43 -14.15 21.67
C SER A 35 -0.92 -13.43 21.93
N GLY A 36 -1.02 -12.64 23.00
CA GLY A 36 -2.20 -11.90 23.45
C GLY A 36 -2.05 -10.38 23.52
N ASP A 37 -0.89 -9.81 23.16
CA ASP A 37 -0.60 -8.38 23.32
C ASP A 37 -0.83 -7.54 22.04
N GLU A 38 -1.10 -8.17 20.89
CA GLU A 38 -1.44 -7.45 19.66
C GLU A 38 -2.95 -7.40 19.41
N SER A 39 -3.41 -6.31 18.81
CA SER A 39 -4.81 -6.14 18.41
C SER A 39 -4.86 -5.50 17.03
N ILE A 40 -5.66 -6.10 16.14
CA ILE A 40 -5.81 -5.67 14.76
C ILE A 40 -7.32 -5.68 14.45
N ASP A 41 -7.80 -4.64 13.79
CA ASP A 41 -9.17 -4.59 13.27
C ASP A 41 -9.18 -3.88 11.92
N TYR A 42 -10.01 -4.37 11.01
CA TYR A 42 -10.30 -3.70 9.74
C TYR A 42 -11.80 -3.43 9.64
N HIS A 43 -12.15 -2.15 9.45
CA HIS A 43 -13.54 -1.74 9.24
C HIS A 43 -13.73 -0.95 7.95
N GLN A 44 -14.82 -1.24 7.26
CA GLN A 44 -15.13 -0.68 5.95
C GLN A 44 -16.59 -0.24 5.86
N TRP A 45 -16.81 0.90 5.19
CA TRP A 45 -18.11 1.36 4.71
C TRP A 45 -18.17 1.16 3.19
N ASP A 46 -18.97 0.21 2.72
CA ASP A 46 -19.04 -0.17 1.29
C ASP A 46 -20.46 -0.27 0.72
N SER A 47 -21.48 -0.05 1.57
CA SER A 47 -22.88 -0.17 1.18
C SER A 47 -23.60 1.16 1.23
N SER A 48 -24.73 1.25 0.51
CA SER A 48 -25.63 2.40 0.59
C SER A 48 -26.14 2.63 2.02
N ARG A 49 -26.35 1.57 2.80
CA ARG A 49 -26.75 1.68 4.21
C ARG A 49 -25.64 2.28 5.06
N ASP A 50 -24.39 1.93 4.79
CA ASP A 50 -23.24 2.41 5.55
C ASP A 50 -22.93 3.87 5.25
N PHE A 51 -22.91 4.24 3.96
CA PHE A 51 -22.76 5.62 3.56
C PHE A 51 -23.91 6.52 4.02
N ALA A 52 -25.13 5.99 4.19
CA ALA A 52 -26.25 6.74 4.73
C ALA A 52 -26.10 7.09 6.23
N LYS A 53 -25.27 6.34 6.99
CA LYS A 53 -24.96 6.64 8.39
C LYS A 53 -23.98 7.81 8.54
N GLY A 54 -23.19 8.09 7.51
CA GLY A 54 -22.24 9.21 7.51
C GLY A 54 -22.87 10.56 7.18
N VAL A 55 -22.15 11.63 7.50
CA VAL A 55 -22.54 13.01 7.18
C VAL A 55 -22.15 13.29 5.73
N ARG A 56 -23.10 13.80 4.95
CA ARG A 56 -22.94 14.11 3.52
C ARG A 56 -23.10 15.61 3.28
N ASP A 57 -22.17 16.22 2.57
CA ASP A 57 -22.36 17.54 1.98
C ASP A 57 -21.98 17.53 0.51
N GLY A 58 -22.90 17.95 -0.35
CA GLY A 58 -22.72 17.92 -1.81
C GLY A 58 -22.71 16.52 -2.46
N VAL A 59 -22.56 15.44 -1.68
CA VAL A 59 -22.57 14.06 -2.20
C VAL A 59 -23.89 13.33 -1.95
N SER A 60 -24.21 12.39 -2.83
CA SER A 60 -25.37 11.51 -2.69
C SER A 60 -25.03 10.10 -3.15
N LEU A 61 -25.89 9.14 -2.78
CA LEU A 61 -25.79 7.77 -3.25
C LEU A 61 -26.32 7.67 -4.68
N GLY A 62 -25.52 7.11 -5.58
CA GLY A 62 -25.93 6.81 -6.94
C GLY A 62 -25.60 5.38 -7.34
N ALA A 63 -25.76 5.09 -8.63
CA ALA A 63 -25.39 3.79 -9.19
C ALA A 63 -23.91 3.50 -8.91
N GLY A 64 -23.66 2.46 -8.11
CA GLY A 64 -22.31 1.98 -7.83
C GLY A 64 -21.49 2.80 -6.85
N GLY A 65 -22.07 3.73 -6.06
CA GLY A 65 -21.37 4.38 -4.95
C GLY A 65 -21.76 5.84 -4.67
N LEU A 66 -21.05 6.47 -3.73
CA LEU A 66 -21.15 7.90 -3.43
C LEU A 66 -20.57 8.73 -4.57
N ARG A 67 -21.27 9.81 -4.94
CA ARG A 67 -20.91 10.72 -6.03
C ARG A 67 -21.32 12.15 -5.73
N ILE A 68 -20.70 13.13 -6.40
CA ILE A 68 -21.08 14.53 -6.31
C ILE A 68 -22.46 14.72 -6.96
N SER A 69 -23.39 15.32 -6.22
CA SER A 69 -24.76 15.63 -6.65
C SER A 69 -24.95 17.13 -6.89
N ARG A 70 -24.51 17.94 -5.92
CA ARG A 70 -24.32 19.39 -6.01
C ARG A 70 -22.94 19.70 -5.44
N PRO A 71 -22.19 20.69 -5.94
CA PRO A 71 -20.98 21.11 -5.24
C PRO A 71 -21.33 21.62 -3.84
N ALA A 72 -20.58 21.17 -2.84
CA ALA A 72 -20.53 21.79 -1.51
C ALA A 72 -19.68 23.07 -1.52
N GLY A 73 -18.66 23.10 -2.39
CA GLY A 73 -17.82 24.26 -2.61
C GLY A 73 -16.88 24.07 -3.80
N THR A 74 -15.93 24.98 -3.95
CA THR A 74 -14.88 24.94 -4.97
C THR A 74 -13.50 25.18 -4.37
N ILE A 75 -12.48 24.58 -4.96
CA ILE A 75 -11.07 24.89 -4.67
C ILE A 75 -10.31 25.18 -5.96
N GLN A 76 -9.30 26.03 -5.89
CA GLN A 76 -8.28 26.11 -6.93
C GLN A 76 -7.17 25.11 -6.62
N ARG A 77 -6.69 24.40 -7.64
CA ARG A 77 -5.59 23.46 -7.53
C ARG A 77 -4.59 23.72 -8.63
N SER A 78 -3.37 24.04 -8.22
CA SER A 78 -2.21 24.14 -9.09
C SER A 78 -1.47 22.81 -9.10
N GLU A 79 -1.13 22.33 -10.30
CA GLU A 79 -0.29 21.16 -10.54
C GLU A 79 0.95 21.63 -11.32
N PRO A 80 2.01 22.07 -10.64
CA PRO A 80 3.18 22.69 -11.28
C PRO A 80 3.84 21.76 -12.31
N ALA A 81 3.99 20.47 -11.98
CA ALA A 81 4.59 19.49 -12.88
C ALA A 81 3.75 19.22 -14.14
N LEU A 82 2.43 19.46 -14.08
CA LEU A 82 1.53 19.37 -15.22
C LEU A 82 1.34 20.72 -15.94
N GLY A 83 1.84 21.82 -15.36
CA GLY A 83 1.62 23.17 -15.87
C GLY A 83 0.15 23.62 -15.85
N THR A 84 -0.67 23.10 -14.92
CA THR A 84 -2.11 23.40 -14.88
C THR A 84 -2.52 24.11 -13.60
N ASN A 85 -3.52 24.98 -13.73
CA ASN A 85 -4.24 25.55 -12.61
C ASN A 85 -5.73 25.40 -12.92
N ARG A 86 -6.42 24.55 -12.15
CA ARG A 86 -7.81 24.16 -12.41
C ARG A 86 -8.66 24.44 -11.17
N THR A 87 -9.89 24.88 -11.39
CA THR A 87 -10.90 24.94 -10.33
C THR A 87 -11.62 23.61 -10.24
N TYR A 88 -11.71 23.04 -9.06
CA TYR A 88 -12.46 21.82 -8.78
C TYR A 88 -13.67 22.13 -7.88
N GLU A 89 -14.83 21.65 -8.29
CA GLU A 89 -16.00 21.49 -7.43
C GLU A 89 -15.81 20.26 -6.54
N PHE A 90 -16.23 20.36 -5.27
CA PHE A 90 -16.11 19.23 -4.35
C PHE A 90 -17.39 18.93 -3.58
N GLY A 91 -17.47 17.71 -3.08
CA GLY A 91 -18.42 17.30 -2.06
C GLY A 91 -17.75 16.30 -1.11
N THR A 92 -18.25 16.20 0.12
CA THR A 92 -17.59 15.49 1.21
C THR A 92 -18.55 14.48 1.84
N TRP A 93 -17.99 13.32 2.18
CA TRP A 93 -18.60 12.36 3.08
C TRP A 93 -17.70 12.11 4.29
N THR A 94 -18.28 12.15 5.49
CA THR A 94 -17.58 11.85 6.74
C THR A 94 -18.26 10.67 7.43
N SER A 95 -17.49 9.64 7.78
CA SER A 95 -17.99 8.46 8.46
C SER A 95 -18.52 8.79 9.87
N PRO A 96 -19.40 7.95 10.44
CA PRO A 96 -19.56 7.88 11.89
C PRO A 96 -18.21 7.62 12.58
N SER A 97 -18.12 7.95 13.87
CA SER A 97 -17.00 7.50 14.70
C SER A 97 -17.06 5.97 14.84
N TYR A 98 -15.95 5.30 14.57
CA TYR A 98 -15.78 3.86 14.70
C TYR A 98 -14.80 3.53 15.82
N LYS A 99 -15.12 2.49 16.60
CA LYS A 99 -14.33 2.02 17.75
C LYS A 99 -13.89 0.58 17.47
N PRO A 100 -12.58 0.31 17.26
CA PRO A 100 -12.10 -1.03 16.97
C PRO A 100 -12.13 -1.97 18.19
N GLY A 101 -12.40 -1.45 19.39
CA GLY A 101 -12.49 -2.25 20.63
C GLY A 101 -11.22 -2.24 21.47
N PHE A 102 -10.15 -1.61 20.97
CA PHE A 102 -8.89 -1.35 21.66
C PHE A 102 -8.41 0.08 21.35
N ASP A 103 -7.41 0.57 22.08
CA ASP A 103 -6.78 1.86 21.79
C ASP A 103 -5.60 1.64 20.83
N ALA A 104 -5.75 2.06 19.56
CA ALA A 104 -4.83 1.79 18.45
C ALA A 104 -3.59 2.70 18.44
N THR A 105 -2.46 2.23 17.94
CA THR A 105 -1.25 3.05 17.72
C THR A 105 -1.00 3.38 16.25
N GLU A 106 -1.62 2.62 15.33
CA GLU A 106 -1.50 2.86 13.89
C GLU A 106 -2.85 2.76 13.18
N LEU A 107 -2.97 3.50 12.08
CA LEU A 107 -4.11 3.46 11.18
C LEU A 107 -3.64 3.55 9.71
N ILE A 108 -4.15 2.66 8.86
CA ILE A 108 -3.94 2.69 7.40
C ILE A 108 -5.30 2.69 6.71
N ALA A 109 -5.61 3.74 5.95
CA ALA A 109 -6.86 3.81 5.20
C ALA A 109 -6.75 3.11 3.84
N SER A 110 -7.84 2.51 3.38
CA SER A 110 -7.97 1.93 2.04
C SER A 110 -9.28 2.36 1.41
N TRP A 111 -9.30 2.50 0.09
CA TRP A 111 -10.50 2.93 -0.64
C TRP A 111 -10.64 2.23 -1.99
N SER A 112 -11.88 2.09 -2.42
CA SER A 112 -12.25 1.62 -3.75
C SER A 112 -13.02 2.72 -4.45
N ALA A 113 -12.46 3.28 -5.52
CA ALA A 113 -13.09 4.38 -6.24
C ALA A 113 -12.85 4.30 -7.75
N ARG A 114 -13.79 4.84 -8.53
CA ARG A 114 -13.57 5.20 -9.93
C ARG A 114 -13.37 6.69 -10.01
N THR A 115 -12.25 7.09 -10.58
CA THR A 115 -11.88 8.49 -10.83
C THR A 115 -11.65 8.68 -12.33
N PRO A 116 -12.72 8.82 -13.13
CA PRO A 116 -12.57 9.16 -14.55
C PRO A 116 -11.83 10.49 -14.72
N ARG A 117 -11.36 10.77 -15.94
CA ARG A 117 -10.71 12.05 -16.26
C ARG A 117 -11.50 13.24 -15.71
N LYS A 118 -10.77 14.27 -15.26
CA LYS A 118 -11.23 15.49 -14.60
C LYS A 118 -11.75 15.27 -13.17
N THR A 119 -11.44 14.13 -12.55
CA THR A 119 -11.91 13.81 -11.21
C THR A 119 -10.83 13.15 -10.37
N TRP A 120 -10.90 13.37 -9.06
CA TRP A 120 -9.99 12.79 -8.08
C TRP A 120 -10.68 12.79 -6.71
N LEU A 121 -10.01 12.23 -5.70
CA LEU A 121 -10.50 12.24 -4.33
C LEU A 121 -9.36 12.46 -3.33
N GLN A 122 -9.71 12.89 -2.13
CA GLN A 122 -8.82 12.95 -0.98
C GLN A 122 -9.41 12.08 0.14
N VAL A 123 -8.56 11.29 0.81
CA VAL A 123 -8.92 10.53 2.01
C VAL A 123 -8.20 11.12 3.21
N GLU A 124 -8.93 11.32 4.29
CA GLU A 124 -8.42 11.89 5.53
C GLU A 124 -8.91 11.09 6.75
N ALA A 125 -8.15 11.11 7.84
CA ALA A 125 -8.53 10.53 9.12
C ALA A 125 -8.41 11.56 10.26
N SER A 126 -9.31 11.48 11.22
CA SER A 126 -9.22 12.15 12.52
C SER A 126 -9.66 11.16 13.59
N ALA A 127 -9.07 11.25 14.77
CA ALA A 127 -9.26 10.31 15.84
C ALA A 127 -9.62 10.98 17.16
N ARG A 128 -10.18 10.19 18.07
CA ARG A 128 -10.27 10.52 19.48
C ARG A 128 -9.19 9.73 20.22
N THR A 129 -8.32 10.41 20.95
CA THR A 129 -7.30 9.74 21.76
C THR A 129 -7.91 9.03 22.96
N ALA A 130 -7.19 8.07 23.55
CA ALA A 130 -7.58 7.41 24.79
C ALA A 130 -7.72 8.38 25.98
N GLN A 131 -6.94 9.46 25.96
CA GLN A 131 -6.95 10.55 26.94
C GLN A 131 -8.16 11.48 26.76
N GLY A 132 -8.84 11.40 25.62
CA GLY A 132 -10.00 12.22 25.35
C GLY A 132 -9.64 13.57 24.72
N ASP A 133 -8.69 13.57 23.80
CA ASP A 133 -8.45 14.67 22.86
C ASP A 133 -8.97 14.30 21.47
N ASP A 134 -9.35 15.30 20.67
CA ASP A 134 -9.61 15.10 19.24
C ASP A 134 -8.36 15.49 18.46
N THR A 135 -7.89 14.62 17.57
CA THR A 135 -6.75 14.93 16.71
C THR A 135 -7.14 15.88 15.59
N ASN A 136 -6.14 16.48 14.95
CA ASN A 136 -6.30 17.10 13.65
C ASN A 136 -6.78 16.08 12.60
N TRP A 137 -7.21 16.59 11.43
CA TRP A 137 -7.42 15.77 10.24
C TRP A 137 -6.10 15.60 9.50
N TYR A 138 -5.70 14.35 9.29
CA TYR A 138 -4.51 13.98 8.52
C TYR A 138 -4.93 13.51 7.13
N VAL A 139 -4.29 14.01 6.09
CA VAL A 139 -4.47 13.57 4.70
C VAL A 139 -3.68 12.29 4.48
N LEU A 140 -4.38 11.19 4.20
CA LEU A 140 -3.78 9.87 3.98
C LEU A 140 -3.52 9.57 2.50
N GLY A 141 -4.11 10.36 1.60
CA GLY A 141 -3.80 10.28 0.17
C GLY A 141 -4.72 11.13 -0.70
N GLN A 142 -4.15 11.65 -1.78
CA GLN A 142 -4.88 12.30 -2.88
C GLN A 142 -4.79 11.42 -4.12
N TRP A 143 -5.92 10.87 -4.54
CA TRP A 143 -5.99 9.79 -5.52
C TRP A 143 -6.76 10.20 -6.79
N ALA A 144 -6.11 10.02 -7.93
CA ALA A 144 -6.72 9.81 -9.24
C ALA A 144 -6.18 8.51 -9.82
N HIS A 145 -6.89 7.85 -10.74
CA HIS A 145 -6.37 6.66 -11.40
C HIS A 145 -5.25 7.05 -12.37
N GLY A 146 -5.54 7.98 -13.28
CA GLY A 146 -4.54 8.62 -14.13
C GLY A 146 -3.79 9.75 -13.41
N ASP A 147 -2.78 10.29 -14.09
CA ASP A 147 -1.85 11.33 -13.62
C ASP A 147 -1.96 12.66 -14.40
N ASP A 148 -2.96 12.79 -15.30
CA ASP A 148 -3.19 14.01 -16.09
C ASP A 148 -4.02 15.09 -15.37
N ASP A 149 -4.81 14.68 -14.37
CA ASP A 149 -5.72 15.55 -13.62
C ASP A 149 -5.02 16.16 -12.39
N ILE A 150 -4.34 15.28 -11.66
CA ILE A 150 -3.46 15.57 -10.54
C ILE A 150 -2.28 14.60 -10.61
N GLN A 151 -1.11 15.01 -10.14
CA GLN A 151 -0.10 14.05 -9.72
C GLN A 151 -0.53 13.47 -8.37
N ARG A 152 -1.02 12.22 -8.40
CA ARG A 152 -1.45 11.50 -7.19
C ARG A 152 -0.34 11.47 -6.16
N THR A 153 -0.68 11.74 -4.90
CA THR A 153 0.35 12.05 -3.90
C THR A 153 -0.11 11.80 -2.48
N THR A 154 0.82 11.39 -1.62
CA THR A 154 0.73 11.65 -0.17
C THR A 154 1.03 13.12 0.13
N VAL A 155 0.79 13.53 1.38
CA VAL A 155 1.16 14.87 1.86
C VAL A 155 2.27 14.74 2.89
N GLU A 156 3.45 15.25 2.53
CA GLU A 156 4.65 15.24 3.36
C GLU A 156 4.52 16.05 4.65
N GLY A 157 5.31 15.66 5.65
CA GLY A 157 5.58 16.49 6.82
C GLY A 157 4.48 16.54 7.88
N GLN A 158 3.34 15.89 7.67
CA GLN A 158 2.21 15.88 8.61
C GLN A 158 2.60 15.24 9.95
N ARG A 159 2.72 16.08 10.98
CA ARG A 159 3.02 15.66 12.35
C ARG A 159 2.49 16.70 13.34
N ASP A 160 2.03 16.23 14.49
CA ASP A 160 1.68 17.06 15.65
C ASP A 160 1.96 16.31 16.96
N GLU A 161 1.41 16.79 18.07
CA GLU A 161 1.54 16.14 19.38
C GLU A 161 0.89 14.74 19.46
N HIS A 162 -0.06 14.42 18.58
CA HIS A 162 -0.79 13.16 18.62
C HIS A 162 -0.21 12.10 17.71
N ALA A 163 0.17 12.47 16.48
CA ALA A 163 0.55 11.49 15.46
C ALA A 163 1.48 12.05 14.38
N THR A 164 1.92 11.17 13.49
CA THR A 164 2.70 11.46 12.28
C THR A 164 2.21 10.56 11.15
N VAL A 165 2.09 11.12 9.94
CA VAL A 165 1.81 10.33 8.75
C VAL A 165 3.13 9.95 8.09
N PHE A 166 3.41 8.65 8.03
CA PHE A 166 4.51 8.06 7.28
C PHE A 166 3.97 7.48 5.98
N VAL A 167 3.99 8.29 4.91
CA VAL A 167 3.43 7.96 3.59
C VAL A 167 1.95 7.57 3.70
N ASP A 168 1.64 6.29 3.93
CA ASP A 168 0.29 5.72 4.03
C ASP A 168 -0.15 5.38 5.46
N THR A 169 0.74 5.45 6.45
CA THR A 169 0.48 5.02 7.82
C THR A 169 0.41 6.22 8.76
N LEU A 170 -0.74 6.40 9.43
CA LEU A 170 -0.88 7.32 10.55
C LEU A 170 -0.44 6.60 11.83
N ALA A 171 0.75 6.96 12.34
CA ALA A 171 1.32 6.38 13.55
C ALA A 171 1.27 7.39 14.71
N THR A 172 0.84 6.95 15.89
CA THR A 172 0.76 7.82 17.06
C THR A 172 2.13 8.17 17.62
N LYS A 173 2.21 9.28 18.35
CA LYS A 173 3.37 9.60 19.18
C LYS A 173 3.43 8.67 20.39
N ALA A 174 4.63 8.54 20.97
CA ALA A 174 4.82 7.76 22.20
C ALA A 174 3.85 8.22 23.30
N GLY A 175 3.14 7.27 23.91
CA GLY A 175 2.13 7.53 24.95
C GLY A 175 0.76 7.96 24.43
N VAL A 176 0.59 8.17 23.13
CA VAL A 176 -0.71 8.48 22.51
C VAL A 176 -1.28 7.22 21.87
N THR A 177 -2.58 6.99 22.08
CA THR A 177 -3.33 5.90 21.45
C THR A 177 -4.70 6.39 21.01
N LEU A 178 -5.27 5.78 19.97
CA LEU A 178 -6.50 6.17 19.29
C LEU A 178 -7.65 5.26 19.72
N ARG A 179 -8.61 5.77 20.48
CA ARG A 179 -9.77 5.01 20.94
C ARG A 179 -10.85 4.84 19.87
N SER A 180 -10.93 5.80 18.97
CA SER A 180 -11.88 5.78 17.86
C SER A 180 -11.37 6.65 16.72
N TYR A 181 -11.83 6.42 15.51
CA TYR A 181 -11.51 7.26 14.36
C TYR A 181 -12.73 7.58 13.51
N ARG A 182 -12.57 8.58 12.65
CA ARG A 182 -13.46 8.93 11.55
C ARG A 182 -12.65 9.06 10.28
N LEU A 183 -13.23 8.64 9.17
CA LEU A 183 -12.69 8.90 7.83
C LEU A 183 -13.52 9.99 7.16
N ARG A 184 -12.83 10.85 6.41
CA ARG A 184 -13.45 11.83 5.52
C ARG A 184 -12.95 11.58 4.11
N VAL A 185 -13.87 11.50 3.17
CA VAL A 185 -13.55 11.44 1.75
C VAL A 185 -14.12 12.67 1.07
N THR A 186 -13.25 13.45 0.45
CA THR A 186 -13.66 14.57 -0.40
C THR A 186 -13.51 14.17 -1.85
N LEU A 187 -14.61 14.25 -2.59
CA LEU A 187 -14.70 13.96 -4.01
C LEU A 187 -14.55 15.25 -4.79
N TYR A 188 -13.75 15.25 -5.86
CA TYR A 188 -13.50 16.42 -6.69
C TYR A 188 -13.84 16.15 -8.16
N ARG A 189 -14.43 17.14 -8.82
CA ARG A 189 -14.58 17.20 -10.28
C ARG A 189 -14.20 18.58 -10.78
N GLU A 190 -13.55 18.67 -11.92
CA GLU A 190 -13.22 19.96 -12.54
C GLU A 190 -14.51 20.78 -12.75
N GLN A 191 -14.47 22.07 -12.43
CA GLN A 191 -15.62 22.96 -12.53
C GLN A 191 -16.21 22.96 -13.95
N GLY A 192 -17.55 22.89 -14.04
CA GLY A 192 -18.26 22.79 -15.32
C GLY A 192 -18.30 21.38 -15.92
N SER A 193 -17.57 20.41 -15.38
CA SER A 193 -17.68 19.00 -15.76
C SER A 193 -18.95 18.36 -15.17
N ARG A 194 -19.62 17.52 -15.96
CA ARG A 194 -20.71 16.65 -15.48
C ARG A 194 -20.21 15.29 -14.99
N THR A 195 -18.93 14.97 -15.23
CA THR A 195 -18.28 13.76 -14.73
C THR A 195 -18.11 13.86 -13.22
N THR A 196 -18.30 12.74 -12.52
CA THR A 196 -18.10 12.67 -11.07
C THR A 196 -17.27 11.44 -10.73
N PRO A 197 -16.36 11.55 -9.75
CA PRO A 197 -15.77 10.35 -9.17
C PRO A 197 -16.88 9.57 -8.44
N VAL A 198 -16.66 8.27 -8.29
CA VAL A 198 -17.57 7.36 -7.58
C VAL A 198 -16.79 6.59 -6.54
N LEU A 199 -17.08 6.84 -5.26
CA LEU A 199 -16.54 6.07 -4.14
C LEU A 199 -17.44 4.87 -3.87
N ARG A 200 -16.88 3.66 -4.02
CA ARG A 200 -17.56 2.38 -3.74
C ARG A 200 -17.38 1.95 -2.31
N ALA A 201 -16.20 2.15 -1.78
CA ALA A 201 -15.89 1.83 -0.41
C ALA A 201 -14.74 2.67 0.14
N VAL A 202 -14.74 2.83 1.45
CA VAL A 202 -13.61 3.36 2.21
C VAL A 202 -13.57 2.63 3.56
N GLY A 203 -12.38 2.35 4.06
CA GLY A 203 -12.17 1.68 5.34
C GLY A 203 -10.79 1.97 5.88
N ALA A 204 -10.50 1.44 7.07
CA ALA A 204 -9.16 1.49 7.62
C ALA A 204 -8.87 0.25 8.45
N MET A 205 -7.61 -0.18 8.40
CA MET A 205 -7.05 -1.03 9.43
C MET A 205 -6.57 -0.15 10.58
N THR A 206 -6.81 -0.59 11.80
CA THR A 206 -6.17 -0.07 13.00
C THR A 206 -5.44 -1.20 13.72
N SER A 207 -4.30 -0.88 14.33
CA SER A 207 -3.54 -1.87 15.07
C SER A 207 -2.83 -1.30 16.29
N THR A 208 -2.60 -2.17 17.26
CA THR A 208 -1.61 -2.04 18.33
C THR A 208 -0.78 -3.32 18.29
N VAL A 209 0.44 -3.23 17.76
CA VAL A 209 1.36 -4.38 17.67
C VAL A 209 2.62 -4.01 18.47
N PRO A 210 3.05 -4.84 19.43
CA PRO A 210 4.23 -4.54 20.22
C PRO A 210 5.51 -4.60 19.40
N ASP A 211 6.53 -3.91 19.90
CA ASP A 211 7.90 -4.04 19.43
C ASP A 211 8.41 -5.47 19.65
N ARG A 212 8.85 -6.14 18.57
CA ARG A 212 9.37 -7.50 18.60
C ARG A 212 10.36 -7.77 17.47
N PHE A 213 11.44 -8.47 17.80
CA PHE A 213 12.43 -8.98 16.84
C PHE A 213 12.13 -10.42 16.40
N GLU A 214 11.55 -11.20 17.32
CA GLU A 214 11.15 -12.59 17.11
C GLU A 214 9.63 -12.72 17.26
N VAL A 215 9.08 -13.78 16.69
CA VAL A 215 7.64 -14.05 16.69
C VAL A 215 7.40 -15.53 16.95
N PRO A 216 6.26 -15.91 17.55
CA PRO A 216 5.83 -17.29 17.58
C PRO A 216 5.64 -17.81 16.15
N ILE A 217 6.26 -18.95 15.83
CA ILE A 217 6.07 -19.60 14.53
C ILE A 217 4.80 -20.42 14.58
N SER A 218 3.92 -20.20 13.61
CA SER A 218 2.68 -20.96 13.49
C SER A 218 2.95 -22.34 12.88
N GLU A 219 2.17 -23.33 13.29
CA GLU A 219 2.24 -24.67 12.69
C GLU A 219 1.55 -24.69 11.32
N PRO A 220 2.03 -25.50 10.35
CA PRO A 220 1.34 -25.72 9.08
C PRO A 220 -0.12 -26.14 9.23
N GLY A 221 -1.02 -25.51 8.48
CA GLY A 221 -2.47 -25.62 8.68
C GLY A 221 -3.27 -26.01 7.44
N ALA A 222 -4.31 -25.22 7.18
CA ALA A 222 -5.38 -25.51 6.22
C ALA A 222 -4.96 -25.40 4.74
N ALA A 223 -3.81 -24.79 4.44
CA ALA A 223 -3.37 -24.56 3.06
C ALA A 223 -2.21 -25.45 2.61
N ARG A 224 -1.83 -26.46 3.41
CA ARG A 224 -0.81 -27.45 3.02
C ARG A 224 -1.13 -28.06 1.65
N GLY A 225 -0.10 -28.12 0.81
CA GLY A 225 -0.20 -28.65 -0.56
C GLY A 225 -0.97 -27.77 -1.54
N ILE A 226 -1.45 -26.59 -1.14
CA ILE A 226 -2.16 -25.67 -2.04
C ILE A 226 -1.15 -24.72 -2.68
N GLU A 227 -1.14 -24.65 -4.01
CA GLU A 227 -0.49 -23.59 -4.77
C GLU A 227 -1.48 -22.97 -5.76
N LEU A 228 -1.76 -21.69 -5.58
CA LEU A 228 -2.62 -20.93 -6.45
C LEU A 228 -1.87 -20.57 -7.75
N PRO A 229 -2.51 -20.73 -8.93
CA PRO A 229 -1.87 -20.46 -10.23
C PRO A 229 -1.81 -18.95 -10.54
N VAL A 230 -1.19 -18.17 -9.66
CA VAL A 230 -0.99 -16.73 -9.85
C VAL A 230 0.06 -16.50 -10.95
N PRO A 231 -0.23 -15.66 -11.96
CA PRO A 231 0.74 -15.29 -12.99
C PRO A 231 2.03 -14.75 -12.37
N ARG A 232 3.15 -14.94 -13.07
CA ARG A 232 4.49 -14.62 -12.57
C ARG A 232 5.10 -13.49 -13.38
N TYR A 233 5.41 -12.38 -12.70
CA TYR A 233 6.06 -11.22 -13.28
C TYR A 233 7.30 -10.83 -12.49
N ALA A 234 8.41 -10.63 -13.20
CA ALA A 234 9.69 -10.25 -12.66
C ALA A 234 9.92 -8.74 -12.85
N GLN A 235 10.09 -8.01 -11.76
CA GLN A 235 10.28 -6.56 -11.81
C GLN A 235 11.61 -6.17 -12.48
N ASN A 236 12.67 -6.98 -12.33
CA ASN A 236 14.00 -6.60 -12.85
C ASN A 236 14.06 -6.60 -14.39
N LEU A 237 13.09 -7.22 -15.08
CA LEU A 237 12.94 -7.12 -16.53
C LEU A 237 12.67 -5.68 -17.00
N HIS A 238 12.23 -4.80 -16.09
CA HIS A 238 11.95 -3.39 -16.37
C HIS A 238 13.03 -2.45 -15.84
N LYS A 239 14.19 -2.97 -15.46
CA LYS A 239 15.29 -2.18 -14.91
C LYS A 239 15.70 -1.05 -15.87
N GLY A 240 15.70 0.19 -15.37
CA GLY A 240 16.02 1.39 -16.15
C GLY A 240 14.98 1.79 -17.21
N GLN A 241 13.83 1.11 -17.27
CA GLN A 241 12.71 1.50 -18.12
C GLN A 241 11.76 2.42 -17.33
N TYR A 242 11.24 3.46 -17.98
CA TYR A 242 10.38 4.48 -17.35
C TYR A 242 10.96 5.03 -16.02
N PRO A 243 12.18 5.61 -16.06
CA PRO A 243 12.90 6.07 -14.87
C PRO A 243 12.14 7.13 -14.07
N GLU A 244 11.19 7.84 -14.67
CA GLU A 244 10.30 8.80 -14.01
C GLU A 244 9.40 8.17 -12.93
N TYR A 245 9.24 6.84 -12.93
CA TYR A 245 8.47 6.11 -11.92
C TYR A 245 9.42 5.37 -10.97
N GLY A 246 10.28 6.09 -10.25
CA GLY A 246 11.15 5.51 -9.23
C GLY A 246 12.38 4.78 -9.79
N GLY A 247 12.94 5.24 -10.91
CA GLY A 247 14.16 4.67 -11.52
C GLY A 247 13.96 3.40 -12.35
N GLY A 248 12.72 2.90 -12.44
CA GLY A 248 12.33 1.71 -13.19
C GLY A 248 12.15 0.46 -12.33
N GLY A 249 12.11 -0.70 -12.97
CA GLY A 249 11.73 -1.99 -12.38
C GLY A 249 12.35 -2.37 -11.04
N GLN A 250 13.54 -1.87 -10.70
CA GLN A 250 14.20 -2.18 -9.42
C GLN A 250 13.37 -1.79 -8.18
N ASN A 251 12.44 -0.85 -8.33
CA ASN A 251 11.60 -0.36 -7.22
C ASN A 251 10.11 -0.69 -7.41
N TRP A 252 9.78 -1.63 -8.30
CA TRP A 252 8.40 -1.93 -8.71
C TRP A 252 7.82 -3.21 -8.08
N CYS A 253 8.35 -3.67 -6.94
CA CYS A 253 7.86 -4.89 -6.28
C CYS A 253 6.35 -4.84 -6.00
N SER A 254 5.85 -3.74 -5.41
CA SER A 254 4.44 -3.56 -5.07
C SER A 254 3.49 -3.57 -6.29
N PRO A 255 3.71 -2.74 -7.34
CA PRO A 255 2.86 -2.79 -8.53
C PRO A 255 2.97 -4.11 -9.29
N THR A 256 4.15 -4.76 -9.29
CA THR A 256 4.32 -6.08 -9.92
C THR A 256 3.50 -7.15 -9.20
N ALA A 257 3.59 -7.20 -7.86
CA ALA A 257 2.80 -8.09 -7.01
C ALA A 257 1.29 -7.84 -7.16
N THR A 258 0.89 -6.58 -7.15
CA THR A 258 -0.50 -6.17 -7.34
C THR A 258 -1.02 -6.60 -8.72
N GLN A 259 -0.22 -6.42 -9.77
CA GLN A 259 -0.60 -6.82 -11.13
C GLN A 259 -0.73 -8.35 -11.28
N MET A 260 0.15 -9.13 -10.63
CA MET A 260 0.03 -10.59 -10.57
C MET A 260 -1.34 -11.02 -9.98
N VAL A 261 -1.76 -10.40 -8.86
CA VAL A 261 -3.04 -10.72 -8.21
C VAL A 261 -4.26 -10.21 -9.02
N ILE A 262 -4.17 -9.04 -9.66
CA ILE A 262 -5.23 -8.54 -10.56
C ILE A 262 -5.47 -9.55 -11.70
N GLU A 263 -4.40 -10.05 -12.32
CA GLU A 263 -4.49 -11.00 -13.43
C GLU A 263 -4.91 -12.40 -13.01
N TYR A 264 -4.56 -12.83 -11.78
CA TYR A 264 -5.10 -14.05 -11.19
C TYR A 264 -6.64 -14.04 -11.15
N TRP A 265 -7.25 -12.89 -10.85
CA TRP A 265 -8.71 -12.71 -10.88
C TRP A 265 -9.29 -12.49 -12.29
N GLY A 266 -8.51 -12.72 -13.35
CA GLY A 266 -8.94 -12.56 -14.74
C GLY A 266 -9.18 -11.11 -15.16
N ARG A 267 -8.63 -10.15 -14.41
CA ARG A 267 -8.69 -8.71 -14.72
C ARG A 267 -7.36 -8.25 -15.30
N LYS A 268 -7.38 -7.23 -16.15
CA LYS A 268 -6.15 -6.62 -16.70
C LYS A 268 -6.43 -5.27 -17.36
N PRO A 269 -5.40 -4.41 -17.51
CA PRO A 269 -5.46 -3.27 -18.40
C PRO A 269 -5.88 -3.68 -19.82
N SER A 270 -6.77 -2.91 -20.43
CA SER A 270 -7.16 -3.06 -21.83
C SER A 270 -6.03 -2.66 -22.78
N GLN A 271 -6.08 -3.10 -24.04
CA GLN A 271 -5.10 -2.66 -25.06
C GLN A 271 -5.07 -1.14 -25.23
N ARG A 272 -6.21 -0.47 -25.01
CA ARG A 272 -6.31 0.99 -25.04
C ARG A 272 -5.59 1.63 -23.85
N GLU A 273 -5.70 1.06 -22.66
CA GLU A 273 -5.00 1.56 -21.47
C GLU A 273 -3.49 1.33 -21.56
N LEU A 274 -3.07 0.28 -22.27
CA LEU A 274 -1.65 0.00 -22.53
C LEU A 274 -1.07 0.82 -23.69
N SER A 275 -1.87 1.56 -24.47
CA SER A 275 -1.43 2.14 -25.76
C SER A 275 -0.31 3.18 -25.65
N TRP A 276 -0.02 3.69 -24.45
CA TRP A 276 1.10 4.59 -24.19
C TRP A 276 2.45 3.84 -24.07
N ILE A 277 2.42 2.52 -23.93
CA ILE A 277 3.59 1.63 -23.85
C ILE A 277 3.79 0.95 -25.22
N PRO A 278 5.01 0.92 -25.78
CA PRO A 278 5.30 0.23 -27.04
C PRO A 278 4.79 -1.22 -27.06
N ALA A 279 4.26 -1.67 -28.20
CA ALA A 279 3.66 -3.00 -28.31
C ALA A 279 4.65 -4.15 -28.05
N GLY A 280 5.94 -3.97 -28.37
CA GLY A 280 7.01 -4.95 -28.13
C GLY A 280 7.64 -4.90 -26.74
N TYR A 281 7.15 -4.04 -25.84
CA TYR A 281 7.66 -3.96 -24.46
C TYR A 281 7.22 -5.19 -23.65
N THR A 282 8.14 -5.78 -22.89
CA THR A 282 7.88 -6.94 -22.02
C THR A 282 6.88 -6.58 -20.92
N ASP A 283 5.92 -7.46 -20.61
CA ASP A 283 4.99 -7.34 -19.46
C ASP A 283 4.43 -5.92 -19.26
N ARG A 284 3.84 -5.35 -20.33
CA ARG A 284 3.31 -3.97 -20.37
C ARG A 284 2.38 -3.64 -19.20
N SER A 285 1.69 -4.63 -18.63
CA SER A 285 0.81 -4.44 -17.48
C SER A 285 1.56 -4.06 -16.20
N VAL A 286 2.83 -4.48 -16.02
CA VAL A 286 3.67 -4.11 -14.87
C VAL A 286 4.07 -2.63 -14.94
N ALA A 287 4.58 -2.17 -16.08
CA ALA A 287 4.88 -0.73 -16.26
C ALA A 287 3.62 0.13 -16.19
N HIS A 288 2.48 -0.39 -16.65
CA HIS A 288 1.18 0.26 -16.48
C HIS A 288 0.81 0.39 -15.00
N ALA A 289 0.92 -0.67 -14.21
CA ALA A 289 0.67 -0.64 -12.78
C ALA A 289 1.61 0.34 -12.07
N ALA A 290 2.91 0.34 -12.39
CA ALA A 290 3.89 1.26 -11.79
C ALA A 290 3.50 2.73 -11.97
N ARG A 291 3.14 3.16 -13.20
CA ARG A 291 2.63 4.53 -13.44
C ARG A 291 1.37 4.84 -12.63
N HIS A 292 0.45 3.88 -12.55
CA HIS A 292 -0.88 4.09 -11.93
C HIS A 292 -0.89 3.84 -10.41
N THR A 293 0.25 3.51 -9.81
CA THR A 293 0.42 3.45 -8.34
C THR A 293 1.55 4.35 -7.83
N TYR A 294 2.31 4.99 -8.72
CA TYR A 294 3.35 5.95 -8.34
C TYR A 294 2.77 7.09 -7.50
N ASP A 295 3.44 7.37 -6.40
CA ASP A 295 3.20 8.47 -5.48
C ASP A 295 4.28 9.53 -5.71
N TYR A 296 3.87 10.72 -6.15
CA TYR A 296 4.81 11.76 -6.57
C TYR A 296 5.52 12.48 -5.42
N SER A 297 5.00 12.42 -4.20
CA SER A 297 5.67 12.97 -3.01
C SER A 297 6.58 11.94 -2.35
N TYR A 298 6.13 10.69 -2.26
CA TYR A 298 6.98 9.59 -1.78
C TYR A 298 8.06 9.18 -2.81
N GLU A 299 7.90 9.58 -4.07
CA GLU A 299 8.77 9.22 -5.20
C GLU A 299 8.88 7.71 -5.44
N GLY A 300 7.85 6.94 -5.07
CA GLY A 300 7.86 5.48 -5.13
C GLY A 300 6.49 4.86 -5.44
N THR A 301 6.51 3.57 -5.80
CA THR A 301 5.28 2.78 -6.05
C THR A 301 4.86 1.94 -4.83
N GLY A 302 5.56 2.11 -3.71
CA GLY A 302 5.40 1.34 -2.48
C GLY A 302 4.27 1.80 -1.55
N ASN A 303 3.50 2.83 -1.94
CA ASN A 303 2.32 3.25 -1.18
C ASN A 303 1.22 2.16 -1.25
N TRP A 304 0.92 1.51 -0.13
CA TRP A 304 0.09 0.29 -0.14
C TRP A 304 -1.37 0.57 -0.53
N PRO A 305 -2.04 1.61 0.04
CA PRO A 305 -3.39 1.99 -0.38
C PRO A 305 -3.51 2.36 -1.87
N PHE A 306 -2.47 2.95 -2.47
CA PHE A 306 -2.50 3.27 -3.90
C PHE A 306 -2.56 2.02 -4.78
N ASN A 307 -1.88 0.94 -4.39
CA ASN A 307 -1.94 -0.34 -5.09
C ASN A 307 -3.32 -1.00 -4.97
N THR A 308 -3.94 -0.98 -3.79
CA THR A 308 -5.31 -1.51 -3.61
C THR A 308 -6.37 -0.66 -4.33
N ALA A 309 -6.20 0.67 -4.36
CA ALA A 309 -7.04 1.57 -5.13
C ALA A 309 -6.89 1.37 -6.65
N TYR A 310 -5.68 1.07 -7.14
CA TYR A 310 -5.45 0.67 -8.53
C TYR A 310 -6.19 -0.61 -8.89
N ALA A 311 -6.14 -1.65 -8.04
CA ALA A 311 -6.92 -2.87 -8.26
C ALA A 311 -8.43 -2.60 -8.34
N ALA A 312 -8.95 -1.63 -7.58
CA ALA A 312 -10.36 -1.26 -7.61
C ALA A 312 -10.84 -0.67 -8.95
N HIS A 313 -9.94 -0.09 -9.75
CA HIS A 313 -10.25 0.36 -11.11
C HIS A 313 -10.72 -0.81 -11.99
N TYR A 314 -10.13 -1.99 -11.81
CA TYR A 314 -10.51 -3.21 -12.52
C TYR A 314 -11.69 -3.97 -11.91
N GLY A 315 -12.39 -3.35 -10.96
CA GLY A 315 -13.60 -3.89 -10.34
C GLY A 315 -13.35 -4.91 -9.23
N LEU A 316 -12.12 -4.99 -8.72
CA LEU A 316 -11.79 -5.75 -7.51
C LEU A 316 -12.02 -4.88 -6.27
N ARG A 317 -11.96 -5.50 -5.09
CA ARG A 317 -11.95 -4.87 -3.78
C ARG A 317 -10.59 -5.15 -3.15
N GLY A 318 -9.91 -4.08 -2.76
CA GLY A 318 -8.60 -4.16 -2.13
C GLY A 318 -8.58 -3.39 -0.82
N HIS A 319 -7.90 -3.93 0.19
CA HIS A 319 -7.60 -3.21 1.42
C HIS A 319 -6.29 -3.68 2.04
N ILE A 320 -5.73 -2.81 2.87
CA ILE A 320 -4.56 -3.10 3.70
C ILE A 320 -5.04 -3.55 5.07
N THR A 321 -4.43 -4.62 5.58
CA THR A 321 -4.59 -5.06 6.97
C THR A 321 -3.28 -5.61 7.50
N ARG A 322 -3.25 -5.98 8.78
CA ARG A 322 -2.25 -6.91 9.32
C ARG A 322 -2.92 -8.26 9.55
N LEU A 323 -2.15 -9.34 9.45
CA LEU A 323 -2.58 -10.67 9.90
C LEU A 323 -1.73 -11.08 11.11
N HIS A 324 -2.26 -11.95 11.95
CA HIS A 324 -1.63 -12.37 13.20
C HIS A 324 -0.54 -13.44 13.02
N SER A 325 -0.62 -14.24 11.95
CA SER A 325 0.31 -15.35 11.69
C SER A 325 0.13 -15.92 10.29
N LEU A 326 1.02 -16.83 9.88
CA LEU A 326 0.82 -17.62 8.65
C LEU A 326 -0.40 -18.52 8.77
N ALA A 327 -0.79 -18.98 9.97
CA ALA A 327 -2.03 -19.74 10.14
C ALA A 327 -3.29 -18.96 9.71
N GLU A 328 -3.32 -17.64 9.93
CA GLU A 328 -4.39 -16.78 9.42
C GLU A 328 -4.28 -16.60 7.89
N LEU A 329 -3.06 -16.38 7.38
CA LEU A 329 -2.79 -16.24 5.94
C LEU A 329 -3.20 -17.51 5.18
N GLU A 330 -2.92 -18.70 5.71
CA GLU A 330 -3.35 -19.98 5.18
C GLU A 330 -4.87 -20.05 5.00
N GLY A 331 -5.64 -19.39 5.88
CA GLY A 331 -7.08 -19.25 5.73
C GLY A 331 -7.48 -18.54 4.42
N TYR A 332 -6.72 -17.55 3.96
CA TYR A 332 -6.97 -16.89 2.68
C TYR A 332 -6.58 -17.80 1.51
N ILE A 333 -5.42 -18.44 1.57
CA ILE A 333 -4.95 -19.36 0.53
C ILE A 333 -5.89 -20.55 0.35
N ALA A 334 -6.37 -21.15 1.45
CA ALA A 334 -7.35 -22.24 1.42
C ALA A 334 -8.69 -21.82 0.80
N ARG A 335 -9.00 -20.51 0.77
CA ARG A 335 -10.17 -19.93 0.10
C ARG A 335 -9.87 -19.44 -1.33
N GLY A 336 -8.67 -19.71 -1.84
CA GLY A 336 -8.25 -19.32 -3.18
C GLY A 336 -7.88 -17.85 -3.32
N ILE A 337 -7.54 -17.16 -2.23
CA ILE A 337 -7.18 -15.75 -2.24
C ILE A 337 -5.66 -15.62 -2.02
N PRO A 338 -4.86 -15.25 -3.03
CA PRO A 338 -3.45 -14.97 -2.84
C PRO A 338 -3.27 -13.72 -1.99
N VAL A 339 -2.23 -13.70 -1.16
CA VAL A 339 -2.00 -12.62 -0.19
C VAL A 339 -0.68 -11.93 -0.52
N ILE A 340 -0.73 -10.61 -0.69
CA ILE A 340 0.48 -9.81 -0.91
C ILE A 340 1.04 -9.44 0.47
N THR A 341 2.31 -9.74 0.73
CA THR A 341 2.97 -9.49 2.02
C THR A 341 4.07 -8.44 1.87
N SER A 342 4.26 -7.63 2.92
CA SER A 342 5.41 -6.73 3.05
C SER A 342 6.53 -7.43 3.82
N GLN A 343 7.77 -7.34 3.31
CA GLN A 343 8.95 -8.04 3.82
C GLN A 343 10.11 -7.07 4.07
N SER A 344 10.93 -7.39 5.07
CA SER A 344 12.18 -6.67 5.36
C SER A 344 13.17 -7.60 6.04
N PHE A 345 14.34 -7.80 5.44
CA PHE A 345 15.29 -8.84 5.84
C PHE A 345 16.72 -8.57 5.34
N LEU A 346 17.70 -9.04 6.08
CA LEU A 346 19.06 -9.25 5.61
C LEU A 346 19.12 -10.52 4.76
N GLU A 347 20.06 -10.58 3.83
CA GLU A 347 20.24 -11.76 2.96
C GLU A 347 20.38 -13.08 3.74
N SER A 348 21.00 -13.02 4.92
CA SER A 348 21.20 -14.18 5.80
C SER A 348 19.95 -14.63 6.57
N GLU A 349 18.84 -13.90 6.50
CA GLU A 349 17.62 -14.19 7.28
C GLU A 349 16.55 -14.93 6.46
N LEU A 350 16.71 -15.01 5.14
CA LEU A 350 15.77 -15.71 4.25
C LEU A 350 16.54 -16.52 3.21
N ASP A 351 16.70 -17.81 3.49
CA ASP A 351 17.44 -18.71 2.62
C ASP A 351 16.77 -18.84 1.25
N GLY A 352 17.60 -18.86 0.20
CA GLY A 352 17.13 -18.96 -1.19
C GLY A 352 16.68 -17.63 -1.82
N ALA A 353 16.54 -16.54 -1.05
CA ALA A 353 16.25 -15.23 -1.63
C ALA A 353 17.44 -14.68 -2.44
N GLY A 354 18.66 -14.79 -1.91
CA GLY A 354 19.90 -14.35 -2.58
C GLY A 354 20.08 -12.83 -2.65
N TYR A 355 19.40 -12.09 -1.77
CA TYR A 355 19.56 -10.66 -1.56
C TYR A 355 18.99 -10.25 -0.19
N GLY A 356 19.31 -9.03 0.28
CA GLY A 356 18.67 -8.40 1.43
C GLY A 356 17.93 -7.12 1.03
N THR A 357 16.97 -6.67 1.84
CA THR A 357 16.14 -5.50 1.57
C THR A 357 15.62 -4.82 2.84
N ALA A 358 15.55 -3.50 2.81
CA ALA A 358 14.86 -2.72 3.85
C ALA A 358 13.32 -2.74 3.69
N GLY A 359 12.82 -3.08 2.51
CA GLY A 359 11.39 -3.17 2.22
C GLY A 359 11.16 -3.82 0.86
N HIS A 360 10.32 -4.85 0.82
CA HIS A 360 10.01 -5.58 -0.41
C HIS A 360 8.61 -6.17 -0.35
N ILE A 361 7.99 -6.38 -1.51
CA ILE A 361 6.64 -6.92 -1.60
C ILE A 361 6.67 -8.24 -2.36
N MET A 362 6.09 -9.28 -1.76
CA MET A 362 5.95 -10.61 -2.36
C MET A 362 4.47 -11.01 -2.40
N VAL A 363 4.11 -11.98 -3.23
CA VAL A 363 2.78 -12.61 -3.19
C VAL A 363 2.92 -14.01 -2.63
N VAL A 364 2.35 -14.31 -1.48
CA VAL A 364 2.17 -15.68 -1.02
C VAL A 364 1.06 -16.30 -1.86
N VAL A 365 1.41 -17.38 -2.56
CA VAL A 365 0.51 -18.09 -3.47
C VAL A 365 0.17 -19.49 -2.97
N GLY A 366 0.83 -19.97 -1.93
CA GLY A 366 0.63 -21.34 -1.50
C GLY A 366 1.53 -21.77 -0.35
N PHE A 367 1.38 -23.03 0.02
CA PHE A 367 2.23 -23.72 0.97
C PHE A 367 2.54 -25.13 0.46
N THR A 368 3.75 -25.62 0.73
CA THR A 368 4.12 -27.02 0.45
C THR A 368 3.33 -27.98 1.35
N GLU A 369 3.45 -29.28 1.11
CA GLU A 369 2.88 -30.30 2.01
C GLU A 369 3.47 -30.20 3.43
N ASP A 370 4.75 -29.87 3.54
CA ASP A 370 5.45 -29.68 4.81
C ASP A 370 5.15 -28.30 5.46
N GLY A 371 4.49 -27.40 4.73
CA GLY A 371 4.03 -26.11 5.23
C GLY A 371 4.98 -24.93 4.99
N ASP A 372 6.00 -25.10 4.15
CA ASP A 372 6.87 -24.02 3.69
C ASP A 372 6.12 -23.07 2.74
N VAL A 373 6.52 -21.80 2.76
CA VAL A 373 5.81 -20.74 2.05
C VAL A 373 6.17 -20.76 0.57
N ILE A 374 5.18 -20.91 -0.31
CA ILE A 374 5.35 -20.73 -1.75
C ILE A 374 4.99 -19.28 -2.07
N ALA A 375 5.98 -18.50 -2.52
CA ALA A 375 5.80 -17.10 -2.85
C ALA A 375 6.27 -16.77 -4.27
N ASN A 376 5.49 -15.92 -4.95
CA ASN A 376 5.94 -15.21 -6.13
C ASN A 376 6.68 -13.95 -5.67
N ASP A 377 8.01 -14.00 -5.73
CA ASP A 377 8.94 -12.91 -5.46
C ASP A 377 9.26 -12.14 -6.76
N PRO A 378 8.79 -10.89 -6.90
CA PRO A 378 9.02 -10.12 -8.11
C PRO A 378 10.49 -9.72 -8.31
N ALA A 379 11.37 -9.79 -7.31
CA ALA A 379 12.80 -9.42 -7.39
C ALA A 379 13.65 -10.43 -8.19
N SER A 380 13.11 -10.98 -9.27
CA SER A 380 13.76 -11.96 -10.13
C SER A 380 14.22 -11.34 -11.46
N ASN A 381 15.21 -11.97 -12.11
CA ASN A 381 15.70 -11.58 -13.43
C ASN A 381 14.97 -12.28 -14.59
N SER A 382 13.95 -13.09 -14.30
CA SER A 382 13.07 -13.71 -15.30
C SER A 382 11.73 -14.13 -14.67
N ASN A 383 10.65 -14.15 -15.45
CA ASN A 383 9.34 -14.60 -14.96
C ASN A 383 9.36 -16.06 -14.45
N ALA A 384 10.26 -16.90 -14.99
CA ALA A 384 10.41 -18.28 -14.53
C ALA A 384 11.01 -18.37 -13.12
N GLY A 385 11.89 -17.45 -12.74
CA GLY A 385 12.55 -17.41 -11.43
C GLY A 385 11.79 -16.63 -10.36
N VAL A 386 10.52 -16.27 -10.59
CA VAL A 386 9.68 -15.52 -9.63
C VAL A 386 9.17 -16.43 -8.51
N ARG A 387 8.92 -17.71 -8.79
CA ARG A 387 8.35 -18.63 -7.80
C ARG A 387 9.45 -19.23 -6.94
N ASN A 388 9.41 -18.95 -5.64
CA ASN A 388 10.31 -19.50 -4.64
C ASN A 388 9.54 -20.26 -3.56
N VAL A 389 10.26 -21.15 -2.87
CA VAL A 389 9.80 -21.82 -1.64
C VAL A 389 10.73 -21.39 -0.53
N TYR A 390 10.18 -20.82 0.53
CA TYR A 390 10.93 -20.32 1.68
C TYR A 390 10.58 -21.11 2.93
N ASP A 391 11.58 -21.32 3.77
CA ASP A 391 11.39 -21.89 5.10
C ASP A 391 10.33 -21.08 5.86
N ARG A 392 9.37 -21.80 6.45
CA ARG A 392 8.24 -21.20 7.14
C ARG A 392 8.66 -20.26 8.27
N ALA A 393 9.59 -20.70 9.12
CA ALA A 393 9.98 -19.95 10.31
C ALA A 393 10.72 -18.67 9.93
N GLN A 394 11.62 -18.74 8.94
CA GLN A 394 12.30 -17.58 8.39
C GLN A 394 11.30 -16.58 7.82
N PHE A 395 10.40 -17.02 6.93
CA PHE A 395 9.43 -16.14 6.28
C PHE A 395 8.47 -15.50 7.28
N GLU A 396 7.93 -16.27 8.24
CA GLU A 396 7.02 -15.75 9.26
C GLU A 396 7.71 -14.71 10.14
N THR A 397 8.96 -14.95 10.55
CA THR A 397 9.73 -14.02 11.38
C THR A 397 9.96 -12.69 10.67
N ILE A 398 10.46 -12.71 9.43
CA ILE A 398 10.77 -11.46 8.72
C ILE A 398 9.52 -10.66 8.35
N TRP A 399 8.37 -11.32 8.22
CA TRP A 399 7.08 -10.70 7.93
C TRP A 399 6.43 -10.12 9.18
N GLN A 400 6.41 -10.86 10.29
CA GLN A 400 5.62 -10.53 11.48
C GLN A 400 6.34 -9.64 12.49
N ARG A 401 7.68 -9.58 12.46
CA ARG A 401 8.44 -8.71 13.37
C ARG A 401 8.18 -7.23 13.08
N THR A 402 8.15 -6.42 14.13
CA THR A 402 8.02 -4.95 14.05
C THR A 402 9.35 -4.24 14.19
N GLN A 403 10.38 -4.95 14.65
CA GLN A 403 11.76 -4.48 14.73
C GLN A 403 12.73 -5.48 14.12
N ARG A 404 13.83 -4.99 13.57
CA ARG A 404 14.94 -5.79 13.05
C ARG A 404 16.27 -5.10 13.27
N ILE A 405 17.35 -5.85 13.12
CA ILE A 405 18.69 -5.28 12.99
C ILE A 405 18.97 -5.08 11.49
N ASP A 406 19.41 -3.89 11.10
CA ASP A 406 19.77 -3.60 9.73
C ASP A 406 21.22 -3.98 9.40
N ALA A 407 21.66 -3.67 8.17
CA ALA A 407 22.97 -4.06 7.69
C ALA A 407 24.11 -3.31 8.40
N ASP A 408 23.80 -2.17 9.02
CA ASP A 408 24.74 -1.34 9.78
C ASP A 408 24.77 -1.74 11.27
N GLY A 409 23.86 -2.62 11.70
CA GLY A 409 23.75 -3.11 13.07
C GLY A 409 22.78 -2.30 13.93
N ASP A 410 22.03 -1.36 13.33
CA ASP A 410 21.09 -0.51 14.03
C ASP A 410 19.68 -1.13 14.08
N VAL A 411 18.87 -0.70 15.07
CA VAL A 411 17.47 -1.11 15.16
C VAL A 411 16.65 -0.35 14.12
N ALA A 412 16.03 -1.09 13.21
CA ALA A 412 15.14 -0.59 12.18
C ALA A 412 13.72 -1.18 12.33
N GLY A 413 12.74 -0.54 11.68
CA GLY A 413 11.37 -1.04 11.62
C GLY A 413 11.24 -2.30 10.76
N GLY A 414 10.37 -3.21 11.18
CA GLY A 414 9.93 -4.38 10.43
C GLY A 414 8.49 -4.25 9.91
N PRO A 415 8.01 -5.18 9.08
CA PRO A 415 6.70 -5.07 8.45
C PRO A 415 5.52 -5.25 9.42
N GLY A 416 5.68 -6.04 10.48
CA GLY A 416 4.64 -6.28 11.49
C GLY A 416 3.37 -6.97 10.98
N GLY A 417 3.48 -7.84 9.97
CA GLY A 417 2.36 -8.63 9.48
C GLY A 417 1.48 -7.93 8.44
N VAL A 418 1.90 -6.79 7.87
CA VAL A 418 1.13 -6.06 6.86
C VAL A 418 0.90 -6.91 5.61
N VAL A 419 -0.34 -6.85 5.11
CA VAL A 419 -0.78 -7.50 3.87
C VAL A 419 -1.72 -6.62 3.05
N TYR A 420 -1.84 -6.99 1.77
CA TYR A 420 -2.83 -6.49 0.84
C TYR A 420 -3.76 -7.66 0.54
N VAL A 421 -5.05 -7.48 0.79
CA VAL A 421 -6.06 -8.46 0.43
C VAL A 421 -6.84 -7.90 -0.74
N ILE A 422 -6.73 -8.56 -1.90
CA ILE A 422 -7.39 -8.15 -3.15
C ILE A 422 -8.24 -9.33 -3.66
N SER A 423 -9.54 -9.11 -3.79
CA SER A 423 -10.51 -10.12 -4.26
C SER A 423 -11.72 -9.46 -4.95
N PRO A 424 -12.57 -10.21 -5.69
CA PRO A 424 -13.72 -9.66 -6.42
C PRO A 424 -14.79 -8.92 -5.60
#